data_AF-A0A182IMM7-F1
#
_entry.id   AF-A0A182IMM7-F1
#
_cell.length_a   1.000
_cell.length_b   1.000
_cell.length_c   1.000
_cell.angle_alpha   90.00
_cell.angle_beta   90.00
_cell.angle_gamma   90.00
#
_symmetry.space_group_name_H-M   'P 1'
#
loop_
_entity.id
_entity.type
_entity.pdbx_description
1 polymer ?
#
loop_
_entity_poly.entity_id
_entity_poly.type
_entity_poly.pdbx_seq_one_letter_code
_entity_poly.pdbx_strand_id
1 'polypeptide(L)'
;MANAIRLQMAEKKKLPFVLKLWITVNEDTTECLRWNTAKNAVIVDLGLLVTDYTKALFDIETEEDFLSQMRRNQFVLSSTDPSNPEIFVFRKKLFVKRNDKKFREVLLAEKIMRRICGKTT
;
A
#
# COMPACT_ATOMS: atom_id res chain seq x y z
N MET A 1 -8.72 1.79 -23.07
CA MET A 1 -8.49 2.16 -21.65
C MET A 1 -7.87 1.04 -20.80
N ALA A 2 -8.21 -0.24 -21.02
CA ALA A 2 -7.69 -1.36 -20.21
C ALA A 2 -6.15 -1.49 -20.18
N ASN A 3 -5.45 -1.10 -21.26
CA ASN A 3 -3.99 -1.27 -21.35
C ASN A 3 -3.21 -0.34 -20.42
N ALA A 4 -3.65 0.92 -20.24
CA ALA A 4 -3.00 1.89 -19.37
C ALA A 4 -3.12 1.52 -17.89
N ILE A 5 -4.29 1.00 -17.49
CA ILE A 5 -4.53 0.51 -16.12
C ILE A 5 -3.63 -0.70 -15.82
N ARG A 6 -3.51 -1.65 -16.76
CA ARG A 6 -2.62 -2.82 -16.62
C ARG A 6 -1.15 -2.42 -16.52
N LEU A 7 -0.71 -1.44 -17.31
CA LEU A 7 0.64 -0.89 -17.25
C LEU A 7 0.93 -0.22 -15.89
N GLN A 8 0.01 0.59 -15.37
CA GLN A 8 0.17 1.22 -14.05
C GLN A 8 0.20 0.19 -12.91
N MET A 9 -0.62 -0.86 -12.99
CA MET A 9 -0.61 -1.96 -12.02
C MET A 9 0.70 -2.77 -12.07
N ALA A 10 1.22 -3.05 -13.27
CA ALA A 10 2.50 -3.74 -13.45
C ALA A 10 3.70 -2.92 -12.92
N GLU A 11 3.69 -1.60 -13.09
CA GLU A 11 4.73 -0.72 -12.53
C GLU A 11 4.66 -0.64 -10.99
N LYS A 12 3.43 -0.62 -10.44
CA LYS A 12 3.17 -0.67 -8.99
C LYS A 12 3.62 -2.01 -8.38
N LYS A 13 3.45 -3.13 -9.09
CA LYS A 13 3.87 -4.47 -8.61
C LYS A 13 5.36 -4.53 -8.24
N LYS A 14 6.21 -3.79 -8.97
CA LYS A 14 7.68 -3.75 -8.73
C LYS A 14 8.09 -2.85 -7.56
N LEU A 15 7.22 -2.01 -7.01
CA LEU A 15 7.59 -1.12 -5.90
C LEU A 15 7.70 -1.90 -4.58
N PRO A 16 8.56 -1.48 -3.64
CA PRO A 16 8.53 -1.96 -2.26
C PRO A 16 7.13 -1.88 -1.65
N PHE A 17 6.77 -2.85 -0.81
CA PHE A 17 5.45 -2.97 -0.17
C PHE A 17 4.97 -1.65 0.45
N VAL A 18 5.82 -0.96 1.22
CA VAL A 18 5.50 0.32 1.88
C VAL A 18 5.14 1.41 0.87
N LEU A 19 5.82 1.45 -0.28
CA LEU A 19 5.53 2.44 -1.32
C LEU A 19 4.23 2.11 -2.06
N LYS A 20 3.97 0.82 -2.32
CA LYS A 20 2.66 0.39 -2.86
C LYS A 20 1.54 0.81 -1.91
N LEU A 21 1.66 0.46 -0.63
CA LEU A 21 0.66 0.79 0.39
C LEU A 21 0.43 2.30 0.48
N TRP A 22 1.51 3.10 0.41
CA TRP A 22 1.40 4.55 0.38
C TRP A 22 0.58 5.05 -0.80
N ILE A 23 0.91 4.60 -2.00
CA ILE A 23 0.17 4.98 -3.22
C ILE A 23 -1.29 4.56 -3.07
N THR A 24 -1.51 3.30 -2.70
CA THR A 24 -2.84 2.71 -2.57
C THR A 24 -3.68 3.51 -1.59
N VAL A 25 -3.27 3.71 -0.34
CA VAL A 25 -4.07 4.47 0.65
C VAL A 25 -4.38 5.92 0.22
N ASN A 26 -3.65 6.47 -0.76
CA ASN A 26 -3.86 7.82 -1.28
C ASN A 26 -4.65 7.90 -2.59
N GLU A 27 -4.71 6.81 -3.35
CA GLU A 27 -5.39 6.72 -4.65
C GLU A 27 -6.61 5.80 -4.59
N ASP A 28 -6.71 4.96 -3.57
CA ASP A 28 -7.67 3.88 -3.49
C ASP A 28 -9.08 4.41 -3.26
N THR A 29 -9.97 4.00 -4.17
CA THR A 29 -11.40 4.28 -4.13
C THR A 29 -12.18 3.11 -3.55
N THR A 30 -11.54 1.96 -3.27
CA THR A 30 -12.21 0.74 -2.81
C THR A 30 -12.49 0.70 -1.31
N GLU A 31 -12.16 1.78 -0.59
CA GLU A 31 -12.39 1.99 0.85
C GLU A 31 -11.68 1.00 1.79
N CYS A 32 -11.14 -0.12 1.30
CA CYS A 32 -10.51 -1.16 2.10
C CYS A 32 -9.16 -0.73 2.71
N LEU A 33 -8.48 0.24 2.10
CA LEU A 33 -7.22 0.82 2.58
C LEU A 33 -7.35 2.34 2.65
N ARG A 34 -7.53 2.88 3.86
CA ARG A 34 -7.79 4.32 4.06
C ARG A 34 -6.99 4.91 5.21
N TRP A 35 -6.83 6.23 5.21
CA TRP A 35 -6.27 6.94 6.36
C TRP A 35 -7.28 6.95 7.50
N ASN A 36 -6.79 6.88 8.74
CA ASN A 36 -7.60 7.33 9.87
C ASN A 36 -7.81 8.86 9.83
N THR A 37 -8.74 9.38 10.63
CA THR A 37 -9.08 10.82 10.68
C THR A 37 -7.86 11.72 10.91
N ALA A 38 -6.94 11.29 11.77
CA ALA A 38 -5.70 12.02 12.07
C ALA A 38 -4.61 11.90 10.98
N LYS A 39 -4.85 11.08 9.94
CA LYS A 39 -3.94 10.81 8.83
C LYS A 39 -2.53 10.39 9.26
N ASN A 40 -2.47 9.63 10.35
CA ASN A 40 -1.23 9.13 10.96
C ASN A 40 -1.22 7.60 11.14
N ALA A 41 -2.30 6.93 10.75
CA ALA A 41 -2.45 5.49 10.76
C ALA A 41 -3.22 5.04 9.52
N VAL A 42 -2.99 3.79 9.11
CA VAL A 42 -3.73 3.14 8.03
C VAL A 42 -4.83 2.29 8.66
N ILE A 43 -6.03 2.43 8.14
CA ILE A 43 -7.15 1.53 8.39
C ILE A 43 -7.14 0.50 7.26
N VAL A 44 -7.16 -0.77 7.65
CA VAL A 44 -7.24 -1.94 6.77
C VAL A 44 -8.54 -2.65 7.10
N ASP A 45 -9.43 -2.76 6.12
CA ASP A 45 -10.71 -3.44 6.23
C ASP A 45 -10.62 -4.77 5.48
N LEU A 46 -10.43 -5.88 6.21
CA LEU A 46 -10.19 -7.19 5.61
C LEU A 46 -11.43 -7.71 4.87
N GLY A 47 -12.63 -7.44 5.36
CA GLY A 47 -13.88 -7.84 4.69
C GLY A 47 -14.04 -7.25 3.29
N LEU A 48 -13.40 -6.11 3.03
CA LEU A 48 -13.36 -5.47 1.72
C LEU A 48 -12.07 -5.72 0.95
N LEU A 49 -11.07 -6.34 1.57
CA LEU A 49 -9.75 -6.59 1.00
C LEU A 49 -9.75 -7.86 0.13
N VAL A 50 -10.44 -7.81 -1.00
CA VAL A 50 -10.61 -8.95 -1.91
C VAL A 50 -9.27 -9.52 -2.40
N THR A 51 -9.14 -10.84 -2.44
CA THR A 51 -7.93 -11.57 -2.87
C THR A 51 -7.41 -11.14 -4.24
N ASP A 52 -8.28 -10.90 -5.21
CA ASP A 52 -7.87 -10.47 -6.55
C ASP A 52 -7.20 -9.08 -6.54
N TYR A 53 -7.68 -8.19 -5.68
CA TYR A 53 -7.12 -6.85 -5.51
C TYR A 53 -5.72 -6.90 -4.88
N THR A 54 -5.56 -7.66 -3.79
CA THR A 54 -4.28 -7.83 -3.11
C THR A 54 -3.28 -8.59 -3.96
N LYS A 55 -3.72 -9.59 -4.73
CA LYS A 55 -2.88 -10.31 -5.68
C LYS A 55 -2.41 -9.40 -6.82
N ALA A 56 -3.31 -8.58 -7.38
CA ALA A 56 -2.97 -7.68 -8.48
C ALA A 56 -1.98 -6.57 -8.06
N LEU A 57 -2.17 -5.97 -6.88
CA LEU A 57 -1.36 -4.83 -6.44
C LEU A 57 -0.14 -5.23 -5.62
N PHE A 58 -0.31 -6.15 -4.67
CA PHE A 58 0.73 -6.50 -3.70
C PHE A 58 1.45 -7.81 -4.03
N ASP A 59 0.91 -8.64 -4.91
CA ASP A 59 1.36 -10.02 -5.19
C ASP A 59 1.21 -10.92 -3.96
N ILE A 60 0.06 -10.79 -3.29
CA ILE A 60 -0.27 -11.46 -2.05
C ILE A 60 -1.55 -12.26 -2.25
N GLU A 61 -1.55 -13.52 -1.82
CA GLU A 61 -2.65 -14.46 -2.09
C GLU A 61 -3.66 -14.58 -0.95
N THR A 62 -3.29 -14.17 0.26
CA THR A 62 -4.16 -14.25 1.44
C THR A 62 -4.12 -12.97 2.27
N GLU A 63 -5.19 -12.71 3.01
CA GLU A 63 -5.24 -11.61 3.98
C GLU A 63 -4.17 -11.77 5.07
N GLU A 64 -3.91 -13.00 5.52
CA GLU A 64 -2.88 -13.30 6.51
C GLU A 64 -1.47 -12.95 6.02
N ASP A 65 -1.17 -13.22 4.75
CA ASP A 65 0.08 -12.80 4.13
C ASP A 65 0.18 -11.28 4.05
N PHE A 66 -0.92 -10.58 3.79
CA PHE A 66 -0.97 -9.12 3.80
C PHE A 66 -0.64 -8.56 5.19
N LEU A 67 -1.29 -9.09 6.24
CA LEU A 67 -1.00 -8.73 7.63
C LEU A 67 0.44 -9.07 8.02
N SER A 68 0.98 -10.18 7.50
CA SER A 68 2.37 -10.56 7.71
C SER A 68 3.35 -9.60 7.03
N GLN A 69 3.04 -9.09 5.84
CA GLN A 69 3.82 -8.04 5.18
C GLN A 69 3.75 -6.71 5.94
N MET A 70 2.59 -6.35 6.51
CA MET A 70 2.47 -5.18 7.40
C MET A 70 3.45 -5.29 8.58
N ARG A 71 3.45 -6.43 9.30
CA ARG A 71 4.35 -6.68 10.43
C ARG A 71 5.82 -6.68 10.03
N ARG A 72 6.19 -7.36 8.93
CA ARG A 72 7.56 -7.37 8.39
C ARG A 72 8.07 -5.96 8.06
N ASN A 73 7.16 -5.08 7.66
CA ASN A 73 7.45 -3.68 7.40
C ASN A 73 7.28 -2.77 8.63
N GLN A 74 7.30 -3.31 9.85
CA GLN A 74 7.25 -2.58 11.12
C GLN A 74 5.98 -1.73 11.30
N PHE A 75 4.88 -2.13 10.69
CA PHE A 75 3.58 -1.60 11.07
C PHE A 75 3.11 -2.31 12.34
N VAL A 76 2.70 -1.54 13.33
CA VAL A 76 2.20 -2.03 14.61
C VAL A 76 0.69 -1.90 14.62
N LEU A 77 -0.01 -2.97 15.00
CA LEU A 77 -1.44 -2.93 15.23
C LEU A 77 -1.72 -2.03 16.44
N SER A 78 -2.49 -0.97 16.22
CA SER A 78 -2.86 0.01 17.25
C SER A 78 -4.21 -0.29 17.88
N SER A 79 -5.16 -0.77 17.09
CA SER A 79 -6.52 -1.12 17.53
C SER A 79 -7.24 -1.93 16.46
N THR A 80 -8.29 -2.62 16.88
CA THR A 80 -9.29 -3.24 16.01
C THR A 80 -10.62 -2.53 16.29
N ASP A 81 -11.48 -2.35 15.27
CA ASP A 81 -12.79 -1.75 15.47
C ASP A 81 -13.67 -2.70 16.32
N PRO A 82 -14.26 -2.24 17.43
CA PRO A 82 -15.10 -3.09 18.28
C PRO A 82 -16.43 -3.49 17.62
N SER A 83 -16.90 -2.72 16.63
CA SER A 83 -18.14 -2.99 15.90
C SER A 83 -17.91 -3.86 14.67
N ASN A 84 -16.69 -3.88 14.13
CA ASN A 84 -16.30 -4.73 13.01
C ASN A 84 -14.90 -5.33 13.24
N PRO A 85 -14.80 -6.62 13.62
CA PRO A 85 -13.52 -7.26 13.92
C PRO A 85 -12.58 -7.40 12.71
N GLU A 86 -13.08 -7.15 11.49
CA GLU A 86 -12.30 -7.20 10.26
C GLU A 86 -11.56 -5.89 9.97
N ILE A 87 -11.82 -4.83 10.76
CA ILE A 87 -11.19 -3.53 10.60
C ILE A 87 -10.03 -3.36 11.58
N PHE A 88 -8.83 -3.18 11.03
CA PHE A 88 -7.59 -3.04 11.78
C PHE A 88 -6.95 -1.66 11.54
N VAL A 89 -6.38 -1.08 12.58
CA VAL A 89 -5.67 0.21 12.51
C VAL A 89 -4.19 0.00 12.75
N PHE A 90 -3.36 0.26 11.74
CA PHE A 90 -1.92 0.10 11.78
C PHE A 90 -1.16 1.43 11.82
N ARG A 91 -0.12 1.50 12.65
CA ARG A 91 0.75 2.68 12.78
C ARG A 91 2.20 2.35 12.44
N LYS A 92 2.87 3.33 11.82
CA LYS A 92 4.32 3.34 11.61
C LYS A 92 4.83 4.78 11.66
N LYS A 93 5.90 5.03 12.44
CA LYS A 93 6.40 6.38 12.81
C LYS A 93 6.52 7.36 11.63
N LEU A 94 6.98 6.88 10.48
CA LEU A 94 7.18 7.71 9.28
C LEU A 94 6.08 7.54 8.22
N PHE A 95 5.16 6.61 8.39
CA PHE A 95 4.03 6.39 7.48
C PHE A 95 2.85 7.25 7.93
N VAL A 96 2.94 8.56 7.66
CA VAL A 96 1.94 9.56 8.06
C VAL A 96 1.72 10.52 6.90
N LYS A 97 0.49 10.97 6.63
CA LYS A 97 0.16 11.75 5.42
C LYS A 97 0.99 13.02 5.25
N ARG A 98 1.38 13.68 6.35
CA ARG A 98 2.27 14.85 6.32
C ARG A 98 3.64 14.59 5.66
N ASN A 99 4.06 13.33 5.55
CA ASN A 99 5.31 12.95 4.88
C ASN A 99 5.15 12.72 3.36
N ASP A 100 4.02 13.10 2.75
CA ASP A 100 3.73 12.89 1.32
C ASP A 100 4.87 13.33 0.39
N LYS A 101 5.48 14.48 0.66
CA LYS A 101 6.62 14.98 -0.11
C LYS A 101 7.78 13.97 -0.14
N LYS A 102 8.14 13.41 1.02
CA LYS A 102 9.23 12.42 1.15
C LYS A 102 8.91 11.14 0.37
N PHE A 103 7.67 10.67 0.45
CA PHE A 103 7.25 9.49 -0.31
C PHE A 103 7.29 9.74 -1.83
N ARG A 104 6.90 10.93 -2.30
CA ARG A 104 7.02 11.30 -3.72
C ARG A 104 8.48 11.36 -4.18
N GLU A 105 9.39 11.89 -3.36
CA GLU A 105 10.82 11.93 -3.65
C GLU A 105 11.39 10.52 -3.83
N VAL A 106 11.07 9.60 -2.92
CA VAL A 106 11.48 8.19 -3.02
C VAL A 106 10.91 7.53 -4.29
N LEU A 107 9.63 7.78 -4.60
CA LEU A 107 9.00 7.25 -5.83
C LEU A 107 9.65 7.79 -7.11
N LEU A 108 10.06 9.06 -7.12
CA LEU A 108 10.78 9.66 -8.25
C LEU A 108 12.17 9.02 -8.41
N ALA A 109 12.90 8.86 -7.32
CA ALA A 109 14.21 8.21 -7.32
C ALA A 109 14.13 6.77 -7.86
N GLU A 110 13.16 5.98 -7.40
CA GLU A 110 12.87 4.63 -7.91
C GLU A 110 12.60 4.61 -9.43
N LYS A 111 11.79 5.55 -9.93
CA LYS A 111 11.50 5.67 -11.38
C LYS A 111 12.76 6.01 -12.17
N ILE A 112 13.60 6.90 -11.66
CA ILE A 112 14.87 7.28 -12.30
C ILE A 112 15.82 6.09 -12.34
N MET A 113 16.00 5.38 -11.23
CA MET A 113 16.86 4.20 -11.16
C MET A 113 16.42 3.11 -12.15
N ARG A 114 15.12 2.86 -12.31
CA ARG A 114 14.61 1.91 -13.31
C ARG A 114 14.88 2.34 -14.75
N ARG A 115 14.84 3.64 -15.05
CA ARG A 115 15.16 4.15 -16.39
C ARG A 115 16.65 4.04 -16.70
N ILE A 116 17.51 4.16 -15.70
CA ILE A 116 18.96 4.03 -15.84
C ILE A 116 19.34 2.56 -15.97
N CYS A 117 18.92 1.71 -15.02
CA CYS A 117 19.26 0.28 -14.99
C CYS A 117 18.48 -0.57 -16.02
N GLY A 118 17.33 -0.10 -16.50
CA GLY A 118 16.51 -0.81 -17.50
C GLY A 118 16.91 -0.55 -18.95
N LYS A 119 18.00 0.19 -19.21
CA LYS A 119 18.50 0.49 -20.57
C LYS A 119 19.64 -0.43 -21.03
N THR A 120 19.97 -1.47 -20.28
CA THR A 120 20.94 -2.51 -20.68
C THR A 120 20.22 -3.82 -20.96
N THR A 121 19.55 -3.92 -22.12
CA THR A 121 19.33 -5.16 -22.89
C THR A 121 18.80 -4.80 -24.26
#